data_AF-A0A975JJK1-F1
#
_entry.id   AF-A0A975JJK1-F1
#
_cell.length_a   1.000
_cell.length_b   1.000
_cell.length_c   1.000
_cell.angle_alpha   90.00
_cell.angle_beta   90.00
_cell.angle_gamma   90.00
#
_symmetry.space_group_name_H-M   'P 1'
#
loop_
_entity.id
_entity.type
_entity.pdbx_description
1 polymer ?
#
loop_
_entity_poly.entity_id
_entity_poly.type
_entity_poly.pdbx_seq_one_letter_code
_entity_poly.pdbx_strand_id
1 'polypeptide(L)'
;MGERTVSKSGPKILLVVGGGIAAYKSCELVRLIRKGGGDVTCVVTRGGQQFVTPMSLAALSENQVYTSLFDLKNEVEMGHIQLSREADLIVVCPATADLMAKMAEGIADDLATTLILATDKPVMAVPAMNVRMWEHASTQRNVAKLVEAGVAVLDPDEGPMACGEFGYGRLPEPEAIWAEIARHFGIEVEDPAPVVAANDEADLADEPEHAVADDAAAGEPEEPEAKAGGLGGLLSMIIPRSTPKRSHEDIEAELLEPEEAAEPAEAADCEGGEDIAEDETQGEEEEIEFNPDLDGSPLASKGAASAAPPLDPAAINHEVDERKPAPETVAKRDDAGIETVEEDALGGAGFGIAADYRPLKGRHVLVTAGPTWEAIDPVRYIANRSSGKQGFAIAAAAAALGAEVTLVAGPVALKTPAGVKRIDVESAEQMSKAVKQALPVDAAVMVAAVADWRPKTYEDEKIKKRGSAPPALMLTENPDILTNIAAGSNRPELVVGFAAETEDVIKNATAKRKRKAADWIVANDVSGDVMGGDQNTVHIVTAEGVESLERMPKRVVALALVERIAASLKAEAAE
;
A
#
# COMPACT_ATOMS: atom_id res chain seq x y z
N MET A 1 26.31 -39.19 -25.82
CA MET A 1 26.64 -38.76 -24.44
C MET A 1 27.85 -37.86 -24.56
N GLY A 2 27.66 -36.53 -24.54
CA GLY A 2 28.78 -35.60 -24.50
C GLY A 2 29.20 -35.39 -23.05
N GLU A 3 30.48 -35.55 -22.75
CA GLU A 3 31.07 -35.20 -21.44
C GLU A 3 30.72 -33.75 -21.11
N ARG A 4 29.96 -33.53 -20.04
CA ARG A 4 29.70 -32.19 -19.51
C ARG A 4 30.96 -31.75 -18.74
N THR A 5 31.74 -30.88 -19.35
CA THR A 5 32.86 -30.18 -18.69
C THR A 5 32.31 -29.29 -17.57
N VAL A 6 32.39 -29.77 -16.33
CA VAL A 6 32.17 -28.93 -15.15
C VAL A 6 33.32 -27.92 -15.07
N SER A 7 32.98 -26.63 -15.02
CA SER A 7 33.94 -25.55 -14.84
C SER A 7 34.77 -25.75 -13.57
N LYS A 8 36.03 -25.28 -13.56
CA LYS A 8 36.87 -25.22 -12.35
C LYS A 8 36.27 -24.37 -11.21
N SER A 9 35.17 -23.66 -11.45
CA SER A 9 34.50 -22.73 -10.53
C SER A 9 33.20 -23.27 -9.89
N GLY A 10 32.91 -24.57 -9.99
CA GLY A 10 31.65 -25.16 -9.49
C GLY A 10 30.42 -24.82 -10.35
N PRO A 11 29.25 -25.44 -10.08
CA PRO A 11 28.03 -25.26 -10.88
C PRO A 11 27.41 -23.88 -10.67
N LYS A 12 26.90 -23.28 -11.74
CA LYS A 12 26.12 -22.03 -11.68
C LYS A 12 24.63 -22.34 -11.58
N ILE A 13 24.00 -21.95 -10.49
CA ILE A 13 22.59 -22.23 -10.21
C ILE A 13 21.80 -20.93 -10.24
N LEU A 14 20.75 -20.90 -11.06
CA LEU A 14 19.75 -19.85 -11.01
C LEU A 14 18.61 -20.31 -10.11
N LEU A 15 18.51 -19.72 -8.92
CA LEU A 15 17.51 -20.09 -7.92
C LEU A 15 16.29 -19.17 -8.03
N VAL A 16 15.18 -19.70 -8.53
CA VAL A 16 13.87 -19.05 -8.58
C VAL A 16 13.11 -19.32 -7.28
N VAL A 17 12.82 -18.28 -6.51
CA VAL A 17 12.14 -18.38 -5.21
C VAL A 17 10.66 -17.99 -5.33
N GLY A 18 9.77 -18.97 -5.19
CA GLY A 18 8.32 -18.82 -5.24
C GLY A 18 7.70 -18.31 -3.93
N GLY A 19 6.43 -17.89 -3.99
CA GLY A 19 5.68 -17.32 -2.86
C GLY A 19 4.96 -18.35 -2.00
N GLY A 20 5.66 -18.93 -1.03
CA GLY A 20 5.05 -19.80 -0.02
C GLY A 20 5.81 -19.76 1.30
N ILE A 21 5.19 -20.26 2.38
CA ILE A 21 5.78 -20.23 3.72
C ILE A 21 7.18 -20.86 3.77
N ALA A 22 7.44 -21.87 2.95
CA ALA A 22 8.74 -22.54 2.89
C ALA A 22 9.85 -21.72 2.19
N ALA A 23 9.56 -20.52 1.68
CA ALA A 23 10.54 -19.69 0.99
C ALA A 23 11.78 -19.38 1.85
N TYR A 24 11.63 -19.25 3.18
CA TYR A 24 12.78 -19.04 4.08
C TYR A 24 13.80 -20.17 4.03
N LYS A 25 13.39 -21.41 3.74
CA LYS A 25 14.30 -22.55 3.58
C LYS A 25 15.23 -22.39 2.38
N SER A 26 14.84 -21.59 1.39
CA SER A 26 15.69 -21.26 0.24
C SER A 26 16.94 -20.47 0.66
N CYS A 27 16.89 -19.72 1.77
CA CYS A 27 18.07 -19.06 2.32
C CYS A 27 19.14 -20.07 2.76
N GLU A 28 18.73 -21.16 3.43
CA GLU A 28 19.66 -22.21 3.82
C GLU A 28 20.16 -22.99 2.61
N LEU A 29 19.28 -23.25 1.63
CA LEU A 29 19.68 -23.86 0.36
C LEU A 29 20.79 -23.05 -0.35
N VAL A 30 20.68 -21.72 -0.40
CA VAL A 30 21.73 -20.84 -0.95
C VAL A 30 23.07 -21.06 -0.21
N ARG A 31 23.04 -21.15 1.12
CA ARG A 31 24.24 -21.38 1.94
C ARG A 31 24.86 -22.74 1.64
N LEU A 32 24.04 -23.79 1.54
CA LEU A 32 24.50 -25.15 1.25
C LEU A 32 25.15 -25.26 -0.13
N ILE A 33 24.51 -24.69 -1.16
CA ILE A 33 25.06 -24.67 -2.51
C ILE A 33 26.42 -23.97 -2.54
N ARG A 34 26.53 -22.81 -1.90
CA ARG A 34 27.79 -22.05 -1.83
C ARG A 34 28.87 -22.78 -1.05
N LYS A 35 28.52 -23.41 0.08
CA LYS A 35 29.43 -24.25 0.85
C LYS A 35 29.93 -25.43 0.01
N GLY A 36 29.09 -25.96 -0.88
CA GLY A 36 29.44 -26.97 -1.88
C GLY A 36 30.26 -26.45 -3.07
N GLY A 37 30.64 -25.17 -3.08
CA GLY A 37 31.42 -24.54 -4.14
C GLY A 37 30.63 -24.11 -5.37
N GLY A 38 29.29 -24.16 -5.32
CA GLY A 38 28.43 -23.63 -6.37
C GLY A 38 28.25 -22.11 -6.30
N ASP A 39 27.99 -21.51 -7.45
CA ASP A 39 27.61 -20.10 -7.57
C ASP A 39 26.09 -20.00 -7.70
N VAL A 40 25.45 -19.07 -6.97
CA VAL A 40 23.99 -18.96 -6.94
C VAL A 40 23.56 -17.55 -7.30
N THR A 41 22.77 -17.40 -8.35
CA THR A 41 22.07 -16.15 -8.65
C THR A 41 20.59 -16.34 -8.33
N CYS A 42 20.01 -15.45 -7.53
CA CYS A 42 18.62 -15.60 -7.11
C CYS A 42 17.67 -14.70 -7.92
N VAL A 43 16.51 -15.26 -8.26
CA VAL A 43 15.36 -14.54 -8.80
C VAL A 43 14.21 -14.78 -7.83
N VAL A 44 13.73 -13.74 -7.16
CA VAL A 44 12.65 -13.88 -6.19
C VAL A 44 11.36 -13.26 -6.73
N THR A 45 10.32 -14.10 -6.84
CA THR A 45 8.99 -13.69 -7.31
C THR A 45 8.38 -12.62 -6.40
N ARG A 46 7.36 -11.89 -6.88
CA ARG A 46 6.61 -10.92 -6.05
C ARG A 46 6.07 -11.58 -4.78
N GLY A 47 5.57 -12.81 -4.88
CA GLY A 47 5.11 -13.61 -3.75
C GLY A 47 6.25 -14.06 -2.83
N GLY A 48 7.39 -14.50 -3.38
CA GLY A 48 8.56 -14.90 -2.59
C GLY A 48 9.11 -13.76 -1.72
N GLN A 49 9.03 -12.52 -2.23
CA GLN A 49 9.44 -11.31 -1.49
C GLN A 49 8.61 -11.03 -0.23
N GLN A 50 7.42 -11.63 -0.09
CA GLN A 50 6.62 -11.52 1.13
C GLN A 50 7.16 -12.39 2.27
N PHE A 51 7.99 -13.39 1.96
CA PHE A 51 8.54 -14.33 2.94
C PHE A 51 10.05 -14.17 3.13
N VAL A 52 10.77 -13.80 2.07
CA VAL A 52 12.22 -13.59 2.10
C VAL A 52 12.59 -12.32 1.36
N THR A 53 13.39 -11.46 1.99
CA THR A 53 13.80 -10.22 1.34
C THR A 53 14.88 -10.46 0.28
N PRO A 54 14.90 -9.68 -0.83
CA PRO A 54 15.99 -9.72 -1.80
C PRO A 54 17.36 -9.47 -1.16
N MET A 55 17.41 -8.65 -0.10
CA MET A 55 18.64 -8.35 0.64
C MET A 55 19.21 -9.59 1.33
N SER A 56 18.37 -10.40 1.98
CA SER A 56 18.80 -11.66 2.60
C SER A 56 19.41 -12.61 1.57
N LEU A 57 18.75 -12.77 0.41
CA LEU A 57 19.26 -13.61 -0.67
C LEU A 57 20.56 -13.05 -1.26
N ALA A 58 20.68 -11.73 -1.43
CA ALA A 58 21.89 -11.09 -1.96
C ALA A 58 23.08 -11.27 -1.02
N ALA A 59 22.88 -11.06 0.28
CA ALA A 59 23.92 -11.24 1.28
C ALA A 59 24.41 -12.70 1.37
N LEU A 60 23.49 -13.68 1.27
CA LEU A 60 23.84 -15.09 1.32
C LEU A 60 24.47 -15.59 0.03
N SER A 61 23.97 -15.15 -1.12
CA SER A 61 24.46 -15.56 -2.43
C SER A 61 25.75 -14.85 -2.85
N GLU A 62 26.03 -13.67 -2.27
CA GLU A 62 27.06 -12.72 -2.73
C GLU A 62 26.89 -12.27 -4.19
N ASN A 63 25.67 -12.42 -4.73
CA ASN A 63 25.30 -12.05 -6.08
C ASN A 63 24.11 -11.08 -6.11
N GLN A 64 23.92 -10.42 -7.25
CA GLN A 64 22.72 -9.62 -7.49
C GLN A 64 21.48 -10.51 -7.45
N VAL A 65 20.43 -10.01 -6.79
CA VAL A 65 19.12 -10.66 -6.77
C VAL A 65 18.16 -9.91 -7.68
N TYR A 66 17.48 -10.64 -8.54
CA TYR A 66 16.55 -10.08 -9.50
C TYR A 66 15.10 -10.27 -9.05
N THR A 67 14.26 -9.28 -9.29
CA THR A 67 12.91 -9.20 -8.71
C THR A 67 11.82 -8.84 -9.70
N SER A 68 12.18 -8.25 -10.84
CA SER A 68 11.23 -7.69 -11.82
C SER A 68 11.75 -7.90 -13.24
N LEU A 69 10.82 -8.18 -14.16
CA LEU A 69 11.10 -8.33 -15.59
C LEU A 69 11.52 -6.99 -16.21
N PHE A 70 10.90 -5.92 -15.73
CA PHE A 70 11.10 -4.55 -16.19
C PHE A 70 11.94 -3.79 -15.16
N ASP A 71 13.26 -3.95 -15.25
CA ASP A 71 14.22 -3.10 -14.52
C ASP A 71 15.08 -2.36 -15.54
N LEU A 72 14.95 -1.03 -15.56
CA LEU A 72 15.67 -0.11 -16.45
C LEU A 72 17.20 -0.27 -16.39
N LYS A 73 17.76 -0.82 -15.31
CA LYS A 73 19.20 -1.11 -15.21
C LYS A 73 19.59 -2.41 -15.91
N ASN A 74 18.74 -3.43 -15.86
CA ASN A 74 19.04 -4.78 -16.36
C ASN A 74 18.46 -5.06 -17.76
N GLU A 75 17.48 -4.26 -18.23
CA GLU A 75 16.90 -4.37 -19.58
C GLU A 75 17.89 -4.03 -20.69
N VAL A 76 18.86 -3.15 -20.42
CA VAL A 76 19.92 -2.78 -21.38
C VAL A 76 20.77 -3.99 -21.78
N GLU A 77 20.82 -5.02 -20.95
CA GLU A 77 21.58 -6.26 -21.16
C GLU A 77 20.69 -7.48 -21.52
N MET A 78 19.38 -7.31 -21.77
CA MET A 78 18.45 -8.45 -21.99
C MET A 78 18.53 -9.49 -20.84
N GLY A 79 18.49 -9.03 -19.59
CA GLY A 79 18.77 -9.86 -18.40
C GLY A 79 18.03 -11.21 -18.33
N HIS A 80 16.77 -11.32 -18.77
CA HIS A 80 16.01 -12.59 -18.71
C HIS A 80 16.52 -13.69 -19.68
N ILE A 81 17.23 -13.33 -20.76
CA ILE A 81 17.85 -14.31 -21.67
C ILE A 81 19.28 -14.61 -21.24
N GLN A 82 20.00 -13.62 -20.75
CA GLN A 82 21.38 -13.80 -20.32
C GLN A 82 21.48 -14.62 -19.02
N LEU A 83 20.62 -14.33 -18.03
CA LEU A 83 20.61 -15.04 -16.75
C LEU A 83 20.31 -16.53 -16.91
N SER A 84 19.36 -16.91 -17.77
CA SER A 84 19.07 -18.32 -18.04
C SER A 84 20.23 -19.01 -18.77
N ARG A 85 20.88 -18.33 -19.71
CA ARG A 85 22.02 -18.89 -20.47
C ARG A 85 23.28 -19.10 -19.63
N GLU A 86 23.51 -18.22 -18.65
CA GLU A 86 24.66 -18.29 -17.75
C GLU A 86 24.54 -19.40 -16.70
N ALA A 87 23.31 -19.86 -16.40
CA ALA A 87 23.07 -20.96 -15.51
C ALA A 87 23.44 -22.31 -16.13
N ASP A 88 23.88 -23.24 -15.29
CA ASP A 88 24.01 -24.66 -15.62
C ASP A 88 22.75 -25.44 -15.22
N LEU A 89 22.02 -24.95 -14.21
CA LEU A 89 20.74 -25.49 -13.73
C LEU A 89 19.85 -24.35 -13.22
N ILE A 90 18.56 -24.39 -13.55
CA ILE A 90 17.54 -23.55 -12.93
C ILE A 90 16.80 -24.37 -11.87
N VAL A 91 16.75 -23.86 -10.64
CA VAL A 91 16.04 -24.50 -9.52
C VAL A 91 14.89 -23.60 -9.10
N VAL A 92 13.67 -24.13 -9.08
CA VAL A 92 12.47 -23.44 -8.63
C VAL A 92 12.12 -23.95 -7.23
N CYS A 93 12.43 -23.17 -6.20
CA CYS A 93 12.31 -23.59 -4.81
C CYS A 93 11.90 -22.41 -3.91
N PRO A 94 10.73 -22.45 -3.24
CA PRO A 94 9.66 -23.43 -3.45
C PRO A 94 8.96 -23.23 -4.80
N ALA A 95 8.63 -24.33 -5.49
CA ALA A 95 7.74 -24.34 -6.64
C ALA A 95 6.28 -24.42 -6.15
N THR A 96 5.63 -23.26 -6.02
CA THR A 96 4.22 -23.21 -5.61
C THR A 96 3.31 -23.82 -6.68
N ALA A 97 2.08 -24.16 -6.32
CA ALA A 97 1.09 -24.66 -7.28
C ALA A 97 0.86 -23.68 -8.45
N ASP A 98 0.82 -22.37 -8.14
CA ASP A 98 0.71 -21.31 -9.14
C ASP A 98 1.91 -21.31 -10.10
N LEU A 99 3.13 -21.34 -9.56
CA LEU A 99 4.33 -21.30 -10.39
C LEU A 99 4.43 -22.54 -11.29
N MET A 100 4.12 -23.73 -10.77
CA MET A 100 4.06 -24.95 -11.58
C MET A 100 2.94 -24.91 -12.63
N ALA A 101 1.79 -24.31 -12.32
CA ALA A 101 0.72 -24.14 -13.30
C ALA A 101 1.15 -23.22 -14.44
N LYS A 102 1.79 -22.09 -14.13
CA LYS A 102 2.34 -21.17 -15.13
C LYS A 102 3.41 -21.83 -15.99
N MET A 103 4.31 -22.59 -15.37
CA MET A 103 5.33 -23.38 -16.09
C MET A 103 4.69 -24.40 -17.04
N ALA A 104 3.66 -25.12 -16.60
CA ALA A 104 3.01 -26.16 -17.38
C ALA A 104 2.20 -25.62 -18.57
N GLU A 105 1.63 -24.41 -18.44
CA GLU A 105 0.84 -23.75 -19.48
C GLU A 105 1.65 -22.74 -20.32
N GLY A 106 2.92 -22.51 -19.99
CA GLY A 106 3.78 -21.57 -20.71
C GLY A 106 3.43 -20.09 -20.48
N ILE A 107 2.87 -19.75 -19.32
CA ILE A 107 2.58 -18.36 -18.95
C ILE A 107 3.89 -17.69 -18.53
N ALA A 108 4.24 -16.57 -19.15
CA ALA A 108 5.45 -15.78 -18.91
C ALA A 108 5.10 -14.32 -18.59
N ASP A 109 4.53 -14.10 -17.41
CA ASP A 109 3.99 -12.83 -16.94
C ASP A 109 4.89 -12.10 -15.92
N ASP A 110 5.95 -12.77 -15.43
CA ASP A 110 6.97 -12.17 -14.57
C ASP A 110 8.38 -12.63 -14.98
N LEU A 111 9.41 -12.11 -14.28
CA LEU A 111 10.80 -12.44 -14.60
C LEU A 111 11.06 -13.94 -14.48
N ALA A 112 10.59 -14.57 -13.40
CA ALA A 112 10.85 -15.98 -13.10
C ALA A 112 10.23 -16.90 -14.15
N THR A 113 8.95 -16.69 -14.47
CA THR A 113 8.24 -17.50 -15.47
C THR A 113 8.78 -17.26 -16.88
N THR A 114 9.18 -16.04 -17.21
CA THR A 114 9.84 -15.71 -18.48
C THR A 114 11.20 -16.41 -18.61
N LEU A 115 12.01 -16.42 -17.55
CA LEU A 115 13.31 -17.11 -17.53
C LEU A 115 13.16 -18.62 -17.75
N ILE A 116 12.17 -19.23 -17.09
CA ILE A 116 11.88 -20.66 -17.21
C ILE A 116 11.39 -20.99 -18.63
N LEU A 117 10.53 -20.17 -19.23
CA LEU A 117 10.06 -20.39 -20.59
C LEU A 117 11.17 -20.18 -21.64
N ALA A 118 12.08 -19.23 -21.41
CA ALA A 118 13.14 -18.86 -22.36
C ALA A 118 14.41 -19.73 -22.29
N THR A 119 14.52 -20.61 -21.30
CA THR A 119 15.74 -21.39 -21.04
C THR A 119 15.89 -22.61 -21.96
N ASP A 120 17.13 -22.94 -22.30
CA ASP A 120 17.52 -24.24 -22.86
C ASP A 120 18.25 -25.13 -21.83
N LYS A 121 18.36 -24.65 -20.58
CA LYS A 121 19.03 -25.34 -19.48
C LYS A 121 18.08 -26.31 -18.76
N PRO A 122 18.61 -27.35 -18.10
CA PRO A 122 17.81 -28.18 -17.20
C PRO A 122 17.08 -27.33 -16.15
N VAL A 123 15.84 -27.70 -15.85
CA VAL A 123 15.01 -27.09 -14.82
C VAL A 123 14.64 -28.14 -13.78
N MET A 124 14.75 -27.78 -12.50
CA MET A 124 14.31 -28.58 -11.38
C MET A 124 13.27 -27.80 -10.57
N ALA A 125 12.07 -28.37 -10.39
CA ALA A 125 11.03 -27.83 -9.54
C ALA A 125 10.99 -28.58 -8.21
N VAL A 126 10.94 -27.84 -7.10
CA VAL A 126 10.85 -28.38 -5.73
C VAL A 126 9.54 -27.92 -5.11
N PRO A 127 8.44 -28.70 -5.24
CA PRO A 127 7.12 -28.28 -4.84
C PRO A 127 6.97 -28.07 -3.34
N ALA A 128 6.21 -27.05 -2.95
CA ALA A 128 5.75 -26.88 -1.58
C ALA A 128 4.39 -26.21 -1.53
N MET A 129 3.42 -26.87 -0.90
CA MET A 129 2.04 -26.42 -0.78
C MET A 129 1.26 -27.26 0.24
N ASN A 130 0.04 -26.84 0.54
CA ASN A 130 -0.89 -27.62 1.35
C ASN A 130 -1.20 -29.01 0.71
N VAL A 131 -1.49 -30.04 1.53
CA VAL A 131 -1.78 -31.42 1.08
C VAL A 131 -2.88 -31.43 0.01
N ARG A 132 -3.98 -30.73 0.25
CA ARG A 132 -5.12 -30.67 -0.69
C ARG A 132 -4.74 -30.03 -2.01
N MET A 133 -3.84 -29.03 -1.99
CA MET A 133 -3.33 -28.43 -3.20
C MET A 133 -2.43 -29.39 -3.97
N TRP A 134 -1.58 -30.16 -3.27
CA TRP A 134 -0.72 -31.16 -3.89
C TRP A 134 -1.54 -32.29 -4.53
N GLU A 135 -2.48 -32.87 -3.79
CA GLU A 135 -3.35 -33.95 -4.25
C GLU A 135 -4.35 -33.51 -5.33
N HIS A 136 -4.56 -32.21 -5.51
CA HIS A 136 -5.54 -31.70 -6.46
C HIS A 136 -5.22 -32.15 -7.89
N ALA A 137 -6.24 -32.62 -8.61
CA ALA A 137 -6.08 -33.17 -9.96
C ALA A 137 -5.44 -32.19 -10.96
N SER A 138 -5.62 -30.88 -10.79
CA SER A 138 -4.92 -29.89 -11.62
C SER A 138 -3.42 -29.84 -11.34
N THR A 139 -3.01 -29.90 -10.08
CA THR A 139 -1.59 -29.90 -9.69
C THR A 139 -0.91 -31.16 -10.19
N GLN A 140 -1.52 -32.32 -9.97
CA GLN A 140 -1.00 -33.61 -10.46
C GLN A 140 -0.90 -33.65 -11.99
N ARG A 141 -1.87 -33.09 -12.72
CA ARG A 141 -1.77 -32.93 -14.19
C ARG A 141 -0.62 -32.02 -14.59
N ASN A 142 -0.41 -30.92 -13.89
CA ASN A 142 0.69 -29.99 -14.18
C ASN A 142 2.04 -30.63 -13.90
N VAL A 143 2.18 -31.35 -12.78
CA VAL A 143 3.40 -32.14 -12.47
C VAL A 143 3.69 -33.14 -13.59
N ALA A 144 2.69 -33.92 -14.02
CA ALA A 144 2.86 -34.87 -15.12
C ALA A 144 3.30 -34.19 -16.43
N LYS A 145 2.69 -33.05 -16.79
CA LYS A 145 3.09 -32.25 -17.95
C LYS A 145 4.53 -31.75 -17.85
N LEU A 146 4.94 -31.26 -16.68
CA LEU A 146 6.29 -30.75 -16.45
C LEU A 146 7.33 -31.88 -16.57
N VAL A 147 7.06 -33.05 -16.01
CA VAL A 147 7.91 -34.23 -16.15
C VAL A 147 8.00 -34.68 -17.61
N GLU A 148 6.88 -34.69 -18.34
CA GLU A 148 6.85 -35.00 -19.79
C GLU A 148 7.67 -33.99 -20.60
N ALA A 149 7.66 -32.71 -20.20
CA ALA A 149 8.47 -31.64 -20.79
C ALA A 149 9.96 -31.69 -20.39
N GLY A 150 10.38 -32.66 -19.57
CA GLY A 150 11.77 -32.85 -19.15
C GLY A 150 12.21 -32.01 -17.94
N VAL A 151 11.26 -31.41 -17.22
CA VAL A 151 11.52 -30.75 -15.93
C VAL A 151 11.67 -31.83 -14.85
N ALA A 152 12.77 -31.78 -14.10
CA ALA A 152 12.92 -32.62 -12.91
C ALA A 152 11.99 -32.11 -11.81
N VAL A 153 11.14 -32.95 -11.24
CA VAL A 153 10.28 -32.59 -10.12
C VAL A 153 10.71 -33.43 -8.92
N LEU A 154 11.15 -32.78 -7.84
CA LEU A 154 11.46 -33.46 -6.59
C LEU A 154 10.17 -33.60 -5.80
N ASP A 155 9.80 -34.80 -5.36
CA ASP A 155 8.57 -34.98 -4.60
C ASP A 155 8.64 -34.24 -3.25
N PRO A 156 7.53 -33.63 -2.79
CA PRO A 156 7.48 -33.02 -1.48
C PRO A 156 7.57 -34.08 -0.37
N ASP A 157 8.01 -33.66 0.81
CA ASP A 157 8.01 -34.49 1.99
C ASP A 157 6.58 -34.69 2.53
N GLU A 158 6.39 -35.83 3.20
CA GLU A 158 5.25 -36.06 4.09
C GLU A 158 5.52 -35.49 5.48
N GLY A 159 4.54 -34.82 6.06
CA GLY A 159 4.60 -34.41 7.46
C GLY A 159 3.54 -33.38 7.86
N PRO A 160 3.63 -32.87 9.10
CA PRO A 160 2.72 -31.83 9.57
C PRO A 160 2.99 -30.51 8.84
N MET A 161 1.91 -29.82 8.46
CA MET A 161 1.95 -28.54 7.78
C MET A 161 1.58 -27.39 8.72
N ALA A 162 1.98 -26.17 8.36
CA ALA A 162 1.65 -24.95 9.12
C ALA A 162 0.13 -24.69 9.26
N CYS A 163 -0.70 -25.35 8.43
CA CYS A 163 -2.16 -25.28 8.46
C CYS A 163 -2.83 -26.38 9.32
N GLY A 164 -2.06 -27.25 9.97
CA GLY A 164 -2.57 -28.33 10.83
C GLY A 164 -2.96 -29.62 10.09
N GLU A 165 -2.75 -29.71 8.78
CA GLU A 165 -2.92 -30.94 8.00
C GLU A 165 -1.63 -31.79 7.97
N PHE A 166 -1.77 -33.10 7.77
CA PHE A 166 -0.66 -34.05 7.64
C PHE A 166 -0.74 -34.76 6.27
N GLY A 167 0.37 -34.81 5.55
CA GLY A 167 0.47 -35.49 4.26
C GLY A 167 1.58 -34.93 3.38
N TYR A 168 1.59 -35.34 2.11
CA TYR A 168 2.56 -34.87 1.12
C TYR A 168 2.30 -33.41 0.71
N GLY A 169 3.35 -32.59 0.74
CA GLY A 169 3.30 -31.18 0.31
C GLY A 169 4.29 -30.27 1.03
N ARG A 170 4.96 -30.77 2.08
CA ARG A 170 6.01 -30.03 2.76
C ARG A 170 7.24 -29.94 1.85
N LEU A 171 7.89 -28.77 1.81
CA LEU A 171 9.16 -28.63 1.09
C LEU A 171 10.18 -29.61 1.71
N PRO A 172 10.90 -30.41 0.89
CA PRO A 172 12.02 -31.22 1.37
C PRO A 172 13.04 -30.37 2.12
N GLU A 173 13.77 -30.99 3.05
CA GLU A 173 14.81 -30.25 3.78
C GLU A 173 15.92 -29.75 2.83
N PRO A 174 16.49 -28.56 3.07
CA PRO A 174 17.50 -27.96 2.19
C PRO A 174 18.67 -28.88 1.84
N GLU A 175 19.07 -29.75 2.77
CA GLU A 175 20.11 -30.76 2.58
C GLU A 175 19.73 -31.80 1.52
N ALA A 176 18.47 -32.26 1.52
CA ALA A 176 17.97 -33.19 0.52
C ALA A 176 17.88 -32.54 -0.87
N ILE A 177 17.45 -31.27 -0.92
CA ILE A 177 17.42 -30.50 -2.17
C ILE A 177 18.85 -30.30 -2.71
N TRP A 178 19.80 -29.95 -1.83
CA TRP A 178 21.20 -29.80 -2.20
C TRP A 178 21.80 -31.13 -2.69
N ALA A 179 21.52 -32.25 -2.02
CA ALA A 179 21.98 -33.57 -2.44
C ALA A 179 21.50 -33.91 -3.87
N GLU A 180 20.24 -33.60 -4.19
CA GLU A 180 19.68 -33.82 -5.53
C GLU A 180 20.31 -32.89 -6.60
N ILE A 181 20.54 -31.62 -6.26
CA ILE A 181 21.28 -30.68 -7.12
C ILE A 181 22.71 -31.17 -7.35
N ALA A 182 23.41 -31.59 -6.30
CA ALA A 182 24.77 -32.10 -6.38
C ALA A 182 24.85 -33.37 -7.23
N ARG A 183 23.88 -34.28 -7.08
CA ARG A 183 23.73 -35.49 -7.90
C ARG A 183 23.56 -35.14 -9.38
N HIS A 184 22.83 -34.08 -9.70
CA HIS A 184 22.71 -33.60 -11.09
C HIS A 184 24.07 -33.25 -11.73
N PHE A 185 25.01 -32.75 -10.93
CA PHE A 185 26.35 -32.34 -11.36
C PHE A 185 27.44 -33.39 -11.09
N GLY A 186 27.10 -34.54 -10.48
CA GLY A 186 28.08 -35.57 -10.08
C GLY A 186 29.01 -35.12 -8.94
N ILE A 187 28.55 -34.21 -8.09
CA ILE A 187 29.27 -33.75 -6.90
C ILE A 187 28.96 -34.70 -5.76
N GLU A 188 29.99 -35.26 -5.11
CA GLU A 188 29.82 -36.10 -3.92
C GLU A 188 29.44 -35.24 -2.71
N VAL A 189 28.32 -35.60 -2.07
CA VAL A 189 27.83 -34.98 -0.83
C VAL A 189 27.50 -36.12 0.14
N GLU A 190 27.70 -35.91 1.44
CA GLU A 190 27.22 -36.87 2.45
C GLU A 190 25.69 -36.95 2.38
N ASP A 191 25.15 -38.15 2.20
CA ASP A 191 23.70 -38.36 2.14
C ASP A 191 23.04 -37.89 3.45
N PRO A 192 22.03 -37.02 3.39
CA PRO A 192 21.25 -36.69 4.58
C PRO A 192 20.56 -37.95 5.10
N ALA A 193 20.59 -38.16 6.42
CA ALA A 193 19.90 -39.28 7.04
C ALA A 193 18.41 -39.27 6.68
N PRO A 194 17.78 -40.42 6.39
CA PRO A 194 16.36 -40.47 6.07
C PRO A 194 15.53 -39.85 7.20
N VAL A 195 14.63 -38.94 6.84
CA VAL A 195 13.73 -38.27 7.80
C VAL A 195 12.70 -39.29 8.27
N VAL A 196 12.96 -39.95 9.38
CA VAL A 196 11.96 -40.73 10.10
C VAL A 196 11.11 -39.74 10.88
N ALA A 197 9.78 -39.77 10.67
CA ALA A 197 8.84 -38.92 11.41
C ALA A 197 9.10 -39.05 12.91
N ALA A 198 9.51 -37.95 13.55
CA ALA A 198 9.59 -37.88 15.00
C ALA A 198 8.15 -37.91 15.53
N ASN A 199 7.79 -39.01 16.21
CA ASN A 199 6.57 -39.09 16.98
C ASN A 199 6.69 -38.14 18.17
N ASP A 200 6.01 -36.99 18.11
CA ASP A 200 5.71 -36.19 19.30
C ASP A 200 4.58 -36.88 20.08
N GLU A 201 4.92 -37.92 20.85
CA GLU A 201 4.09 -38.34 22.00
C GLU A 201 4.52 -37.50 23.21
N ALA A 202 3.92 -36.31 23.36
CA ALA A 202 3.84 -35.66 24.64
C ALA A 202 2.73 -36.35 25.46
N ASP A 203 3.14 -37.35 26.24
CA ASP A 203 2.31 -38.03 27.23
C ASP A 203 1.66 -37.03 28.19
N LEU A 204 0.33 -37.01 28.17
CA LEU A 204 -0.52 -36.52 29.25
C LEU A 204 -0.40 -37.51 30.41
N ALA A 205 0.38 -37.16 31.44
CA ALA A 205 0.43 -37.95 32.67
C ALA A 205 0.30 -37.05 33.92
N ASP A 206 -0.88 -37.19 34.53
CA ASP A 206 -1.25 -37.06 35.95
C ASP A 206 -0.56 -36.00 36.83
N GLU A 207 -1.38 -35.05 37.29
CA GLU A 207 -1.17 -34.40 38.59
C GLU A 207 -1.39 -35.41 39.73
N PRO A 208 -0.54 -35.42 40.78
CA PRO A 208 -0.92 -35.97 42.05
C PRO A 208 -1.29 -34.89 43.06
N GLU A 209 -2.45 -35.11 43.68
CA GLU A 209 -2.99 -34.38 44.82
C GLU A 209 -2.12 -34.51 46.09
N HIS A 210 -2.18 -33.43 46.88
CA HIS A 210 -1.80 -33.21 48.28
C HIS A 210 -1.28 -34.38 49.16
N ALA A 211 -0.14 -34.12 49.81
CA ALA A 211 0.12 -34.56 51.20
C ALA A 211 0.92 -33.50 51.97
N VAL A 212 0.51 -33.29 53.22
CA VAL A 212 0.95 -32.25 54.17
C VAL A 212 2.02 -32.83 55.11
N ALA A 213 3.10 -32.10 55.40
CA ALA A 213 3.76 -32.03 56.73
C ALA A 213 5.03 -31.15 56.75
N ASP A 214 4.94 -30.06 57.52
CA ASP A 214 5.85 -29.56 58.57
C ASP A 214 7.40 -29.66 58.52
N ASP A 215 7.97 -28.47 58.75
CA ASP A 215 9.06 -28.08 59.66
C ASP A 215 10.55 -28.03 59.26
N ALA A 216 11.08 -26.83 59.52
CA ALA A 216 12.40 -26.47 60.09
C ALA A 216 13.75 -26.70 59.36
N ALA A 217 14.40 -25.56 59.14
CA ALA A 217 15.79 -25.21 59.52
C ALA A 217 17.00 -25.56 58.61
N ALA A 218 17.66 -24.46 58.22
CA ALA A 218 19.12 -24.21 58.22
C ALA A 218 20.06 -24.96 57.25
N GLY A 219 20.81 -24.16 56.48
CA GLY A 219 22.16 -24.52 56.02
C GLY A 219 22.49 -24.05 54.60
N GLU A 220 23.13 -22.89 54.46
CA GLU A 220 24.12 -22.69 53.38
C GLU A 220 25.36 -23.55 53.72
N PRO A 221 26.12 -24.06 52.73
CA PRO A 221 27.19 -23.22 52.16
C PRO A 221 27.60 -23.49 50.69
N GLU A 222 28.31 -22.47 50.17
CA GLU A 222 29.49 -22.53 49.30
C GLU A 222 29.35 -22.71 47.77
N GLU A 223 29.61 -21.60 47.07
CA GLU A 223 30.22 -21.55 45.73
C GLU A 223 31.71 -21.92 45.79
N PRO A 224 32.30 -22.39 44.67
CA PRO A 224 33.70 -22.16 44.38
C PRO A 224 33.91 -21.19 43.21
N GLU A 225 34.89 -20.33 43.41
CA GLU A 225 35.35 -19.23 42.57
C GLU A 225 36.08 -19.62 41.27
N ALA A 226 35.93 -18.72 40.29
CA ALA A 226 36.94 -18.14 39.39
C ALA A 226 37.67 -18.99 38.32
N LYS A 227 37.57 -18.53 37.06
CA LYS A 227 38.68 -17.79 36.43
C LYS A 227 38.28 -17.00 35.18
N ALA A 228 38.90 -15.82 35.10
CA ALA A 228 38.61 -14.72 34.20
C ALA A 228 39.61 -14.61 33.03
N GLY A 229 39.17 -13.84 32.01
CA GLY A 229 40.00 -13.06 31.11
C GLY A 229 39.75 -13.39 29.63
N GLY A 230 39.25 -12.51 28.75
CA GLY A 230 38.80 -11.12 28.86
C GLY A 230 38.73 -10.49 27.46
N LEU A 231 37.81 -9.53 27.28
CA LEU A 231 37.81 -8.38 26.33
C LEU A 231 36.43 -7.66 26.25
N GLY A 232 35.51 -7.88 27.21
CA GLY A 232 34.18 -7.26 27.24
C GLY A 232 33.98 -6.10 28.23
N GLY A 233 35.03 -5.64 28.93
CA GLY A 233 34.88 -4.86 30.17
C GLY A 233 35.26 -3.37 30.11
N LEU A 234 35.25 -2.70 28.95
CA LEU A 234 35.80 -1.33 28.84
C LEU A 234 34.87 -0.25 28.26
N LEU A 235 33.56 -0.47 28.16
CA LEU A 235 32.63 0.58 27.67
C LEU A 235 31.44 0.91 28.58
N SER A 236 31.41 0.46 29.84
CA SER A 236 30.30 0.75 30.77
C SER A 236 30.54 1.91 31.76
N MET A 237 31.42 2.88 31.45
CA MET A 237 31.77 3.95 32.41
C MET A 237 31.70 5.40 31.92
N ILE A 238 30.92 5.71 30.89
CA ILE A 238 30.61 7.12 30.55
C ILE A 238 29.14 7.23 30.14
N ILE A 239 28.26 7.45 31.13
CA ILE A 239 27.03 8.26 31.07
C ILE A 239 26.60 8.46 32.54
N PRO A 240 26.53 9.70 33.07
CA PRO A 240 25.97 9.92 34.39
C PRO A 240 24.46 9.65 34.36
N ARG A 241 24.01 8.68 35.16
CA ARG A 241 22.60 8.48 35.50
C ARG A 241 22.21 9.40 36.66
N SER A 242 21.72 10.60 36.37
CA SER A 242 20.75 11.29 37.22
C SER A 242 20.09 12.45 36.46
N THR A 243 18.79 12.32 36.22
CA THR A 243 17.91 13.46 35.91
C THR A 243 16.98 13.62 37.11
N PRO A 244 16.86 14.81 37.71
CA PRO A 244 15.96 15.00 38.86
C PRO A 244 14.51 14.84 38.40
N LYS A 245 13.70 14.11 39.17
CA LYS A 245 12.25 14.02 38.95
C LYS A 245 11.61 15.37 39.24
N ARG A 246 11.03 16.01 38.23
CA ARG A 246 10.14 17.18 38.37
C ARG A 246 8.77 16.72 38.86
N SER A 247 8.11 17.53 39.69
CA SER A 247 6.76 17.26 40.16
C SER A 247 5.72 17.76 39.15
N HIS A 248 4.49 17.27 39.25
CA HIS A 248 3.39 17.67 38.36
C HIS A 248 3.05 19.18 38.49
N GLU A 249 3.25 19.76 39.68
CA GLU A 249 3.04 21.18 39.97
C GLU A 249 4.07 22.08 39.24
N ASP A 250 5.29 21.58 38.99
CA ASP A 250 6.34 22.31 38.27
C ASP A 250 6.12 22.38 36.76
N ILE A 251 5.12 21.65 36.24
CA ILE A 251 4.77 21.59 34.82
C ILE A 251 3.49 22.39 34.55
N GLU A 252 2.53 22.41 35.49
CA GLU A 252 1.32 23.24 35.38
C GLU A 252 1.60 24.74 35.53
N ALA A 253 2.62 25.15 36.30
CA ALA A 253 2.99 26.55 36.46
C ALA A 253 3.56 27.20 35.19
N GLU A 254 4.13 26.41 34.27
CA GLU A 254 4.74 26.87 33.02
C GLU A 254 3.71 26.97 31.88
N LEU A 255 2.54 26.37 32.04
CA LEU A 255 1.39 26.41 31.10
C LEU A 255 0.38 27.53 31.43
N LEU A 256 0.61 28.30 32.50
CA LEU A 256 -0.30 29.30 33.04
C LEU A 256 0.25 30.73 33.07
N GLU A 257 1.38 31.00 32.41
CA GLU A 257 1.81 32.39 32.17
C GLU A 257 1.03 32.99 30.98
N PRO A 258 0.33 34.13 31.16
CA PRO A 258 -0.38 34.79 30.08
C PRO A 258 0.60 35.55 29.17
N GLU A 259 0.58 35.26 27.86
CA GLU A 259 1.21 36.14 26.86
C GLU A 259 0.55 37.53 26.90
N GLU A 260 1.41 38.54 26.93
CA GLU A 260 1.08 39.96 27.11
C GLU A 260 0.13 40.50 26.04
N ALA A 261 -0.84 41.29 26.51
CA ALA A 261 -1.82 42.00 25.71
C ALA A 261 -1.17 43.06 24.80
N ALA A 262 -1.52 43.03 23.51
CA ALA A 262 -1.41 44.19 22.63
C ALA A 262 -2.64 45.09 22.85
N GLU A 263 -2.40 46.36 23.20
CA GLU A 263 -3.42 47.40 23.35
C GLU A 263 -3.91 47.98 22.00
N PRO A 264 -5.09 48.64 21.97
CA PRO A 264 -6.01 48.61 20.83
C PRO A 264 -5.87 49.80 19.87
N ALA A 265 -6.30 49.62 18.62
CA ALA A 265 -6.64 50.71 17.72
C ALA A 265 -8.17 50.94 17.78
N GLU A 266 -8.56 52.15 18.17
CA GLU A 266 -9.94 52.61 18.28
C GLU A 266 -10.63 52.84 16.92
N ALA A 267 -11.96 52.86 17.01
CA ALA A 267 -12.97 52.79 15.97
C ALA A 267 -13.07 53.99 15.01
N ALA A 268 -13.67 53.74 13.84
CA ALA A 268 -14.53 54.69 13.17
C ALA A 268 -15.76 53.97 12.57
N ASP A 269 -16.88 54.12 13.26
CA ASP A 269 -18.24 53.83 12.78
C ASP A 269 -18.59 54.74 11.61
N CYS A 270 -19.27 54.21 10.59
CA CYS A 270 -20.06 54.99 9.64
C CYS A 270 -21.26 54.16 9.17
N GLU A 271 -22.38 54.23 9.87
CA GLU A 271 -23.72 54.10 9.29
C GLU A 271 -24.29 55.50 9.03
N GLY A 272 -24.99 55.69 7.91
CA GLY A 272 -25.82 56.87 7.64
C GLY A 272 -25.76 57.32 6.18
N GLY A 273 -26.83 57.03 5.44
CA GLY A 273 -27.00 57.35 4.02
C GLY A 273 -27.57 58.74 3.71
N GLU A 274 -28.16 58.82 2.51
CA GLU A 274 -28.82 59.96 1.82
C GLU A 274 -27.83 60.89 1.07
N ASP A 275 -28.01 61.32 -0.18
CA ASP A 275 -29.10 61.15 -1.16
C ASP A 275 -28.59 61.46 -2.60
N ILE A 276 -29.25 60.77 -3.53
CA ILE A 276 -29.50 60.94 -4.98
C ILE A 276 -29.06 62.25 -5.68
N ALA A 277 -28.42 62.13 -6.86
CA ALA A 277 -28.82 62.83 -8.11
C ALA A 277 -28.08 62.29 -9.36
N GLU A 278 -28.84 62.27 -10.46
CA GLU A 278 -28.61 61.75 -11.82
C GLU A 278 -27.54 62.50 -12.61
N ASP A 279 -26.84 61.85 -13.56
CA ASP A 279 -26.95 62.19 -14.99
C ASP A 279 -26.30 61.14 -15.91
N GLU A 280 -26.90 61.01 -17.09
CA GLU A 280 -26.65 60.09 -18.19
C GLU A 280 -25.36 60.42 -18.97
N THR A 281 -24.70 59.44 -19.60
CA THR A 281 -24.34 59.47 -21.04
C THR A 281 -23.57 58.22 -21.52
N GLN A 282 -23.67 57.99 -22.82
CA GLN A 282 -23.41 56.78 -23.60
C GLN A 282 -21.96 56.66 -24.13
N GLY A 283 -21.56 55.42 -24.49
CA GLY A 283 -20.46 55.09 -25.43
C GLY A 283 -19.06 55.17 -24.80
N GLU A 284 -18.04 54.40 -25.16
CA GLU A 284 -17.74 53.59 -26.35
C GLU A 284 -16.76 52.46 -25.95
N GLU A 285 -16.69 51.38 -26.73
CA GLU A 285 -15.63 50.37 -26.66
C GLU A 285 -14.31 50.98 -27.16
N GLU A 286 -13.22 50.88 -26.38
CA GLU A 286 -11.86 51.10 -26.88
C GLU A 286 -10.92 49.95 -26.46
N GLU A 287 -10.32 49.32 -27.47
CA GLU A 287 -9.21 48.37 -27.37
C GLU A 287 -7.99 49.06 -26.75
N ILE A 288 -7.45 48.52 -25.66
CA ILE A 288 -6.15 48.95 -25.14
C ILE A 288 -5.07 48.06 -25.76
N GLU A 289 -4.37 48.62 -26.75
CA GLU A 289 -3.20 48.07 -27.41
C GLU A 289 -2.01 48.04 -26.42
N PHE A 290 -1.48 46.86 -26.12
CA PHE A 290 -0.33 46.69 -25.23
C PHE A 290 0.98 46.91 -25.99
N ASN A 291 1.62 48.06 -25.78
CA ASN A 291 2.95 48.37 -26.28
C ASN A 291 3.95 48.43 -25.10
N PRO A 292 4.77 47.39 -24.85
CA PRO A 292 5.78 47.47 -23.82
C PRO A 292 6.94 48.35 -24.28
N ASP A 293 7.17 49.42 -23.53
CA ASP A 293 8.26 50.36 -23.68
C ASP A 293 9.61 49.62 -23.51
N LEU A 294 10.36 49.49 -24.61
CA LEU A 294 11.66 48.80 -24.67
C LEU A 294 12.82 49.81 -24.63
N ASP A 295 12.82 50.72 -23.66
CA ASP A 295 13.99 51.56 -23.37
C ASP A 295 14.51 51.34 -21.94
N GLY A 296 15.26 50.24 -21.79
CA GLY A 296 16.05 49.90 -20.61
C GLY A 296 17.46 49.47 -21.02
N SER A 297 18.47 50.19 -20.53
CA SER A 297 19.91 50.06 -20.82
C SER A 297 20.46 48.61 -20.77
N PRO A 298 21.38 48.20 -21.69
CA PRO A 298 21.92 46.83 -21.76
C PRO A 298 22.96 46.49 -20.65
N LEU A 299 23.02 47.28 -19.58
CA LEU A 299 24.00 47.13 -18.49
C LEU A 299 23.36 47.16 -17.08
N ALA A 300 22.11 46.70 -16.92
CA ALA A 300 21.53 46.49 -15.60
C ALA A 300 22.16 45.25 -14.91
N SER A 301 23.06 45.50 -13.97
CA SER A 301 23.62 44.49 -13.08
C SER A 301 22.55 43.91 -12.15
N LYS A 302 22.51 42.58 -12.06
CA LYS A 302 21.66 41.76 -11.18
C LYS A 302 21.55 42.37 -9.77
N GLY A 303 20.40 42.99 -9.46
CA GLY A 303 20.07 43.41 -8.11
C GLY A 303 20.01 42.19 -7.19
N ALA A 304 20.80 42.22 -6.12
CA ALA A 304 20.80 41.20 -5.08
C ALA A 304 19.50 41.29 -4.27
N ALA A 305 18.43 40.65 -4.75
CA ALA A 305 17.32 40.27 -3.89
C ALA A 305 17.77 39.03 -3.10
N SER A 306 18.09 39.22 -1.82
CA SER A 306 18.30 38.10 -0.91
C SER A 306 16.99 37.35 -0.77
N ALA A 307 16.95 36.10 -1.23
CA ALA A 307 15.98 35.15 -0.69
C ALA A 307 16.15 35.17 0.83
N ALA A 308 15.07 35.43 1.57
CA ALA A 308 15.10 35.24 3.02
C ALA A 308 15.58 33.79 3.27
N PRO A 309 16.62 33.60 4.11
CA PRO A 309 17.05 32.25 4.42
C PRO A 309 15.90 31.57 5.18
N PRO A 310 15.66 30.29 4.92
CA PRO A 310 14.72 29.51 5.71
C PRO A 310 15.21 29.51 7.17
N LEU A 311 14.44 30.13 8.05
CA LEU A 311 14.76 30.27 9.48
C LEU A 311 14.46 29.00 10.30
N ASP A 312 14.22 27.88 9.63
CA ASP A 312 14.11 26.59 10.30
C ASP A 312 15.18 25.61 9.79
N PRO A 313 16.30 25.48 10.52
CA PRO A 313 17.31 24.46 10.26
C PRO A 313 16.77 23.02 10.36
N ALA A 314 15.62 22.80 11.01
CA ALA A 314 14.97 21.48 11.07
C ALA A 314 14.14 21.17 9.82
N ALA A 315 13.74 22.18 9.03
CA ALA A 315 12.91 21.99 7.84
C ALA A 315 13.72 21.56 6.58
N ILE A 316 15.06 21.61 6.61
CA ILE A 316 15.91 21.36 5.43
C ILE A 316 16.65 20.02 5.45
N ASN A 317 16.63 19.29 6.57
CA ASN A 317 17.18 17.94 6.63
C ASN A 317 16.21 17.03 7.36
N HIS A 318 15.16 16.58 6.68
CA HIS A 318 14.61 15.28 7.00
C HIS A 318 15.44 14.21 6.27
N GLU A 319 16.64 13.97 6.79
CA GLU A 319 17.15 12.60 6.76
C GLU A 319 16.15 11.76 7.55
N VAL A 320 15.78 10.60 6.98
CA VAL A 320 14.87 9.65 7.61
C VAL A 320 15.45 9.28 8.97
N ASP A 321 14.75 9.62 10.07
CA ASP A 321 15.17 9.20 11.41
C ASP A 321 15.08 7.68 11.49
N GLU A 322 16.23 6.98 11.40
CA GLU A 322 16.33 5.51 11.40
C GLU A 322 15.78 4.84 12.67
N ARG A 323 15.50 5.63 13.73
CA ARG A 323 14.88 5.16 14.97
C ARG A 323 13.35 5.26 14.95
N LYS A 324 12.76 5.95 13.97
CA LYS A 324 11.33 5.90 13.72
C LYS A 324 11.05 4.75 12.76
N PRO A 325 10.06 3.89 13.04
CA PRO A 325 9.68 2.86 12.08
C PRO A 325 9.28 3.54 10.77
N ALA A 326 9.73 2.98 9.64
CA ALA A 326 9.21 3.37 8.33
C ALA A 326 7.68 3.24 8.36
N PRO A 327 6.92 4.18 7.75
CA PRO A 327 5.47 4.00 7.63
C PRO A 327 5.20 2.61 7.04
N GLU A 328 4.37 1.83 7.73
CA GLU A 328 4.17 0.42 7.40
C GLU A 328 3.77 0.25 5.94
N THR A 329 4.42 -0.68 5.25
CA THR A 329 4.00 -1.10 3.92
C THR A 329 2.69 -1.85 4.03
N VAL A 330 1.57 -1.14 3.85
CA VAL A 330 0.24 -1.75 3.68
C VAL A 330 0.32 -2.82 2.60
N ALA A 331 -0.26 -3.99 2.89
CA ALA A 331 -0.25 -5.18 2.05
C ALA A 331 -0.47 -4.85 0.57
N LYS A 332 0.35 -5.47 -0.30
CA LYS A 332 0.20 -5.37 -1.76
C LYS A 332 -1.11 -6.05 -2.15
N ARG A 333 -2.13 -5.25 -2.47
CA ARG A 333 -3.20 -5.69 -3.35
C ARG A 333 -2.62 -6.22 -4.65
N ASP A 334 -3.11 -7.36 -5.09
CA ASP A 334 -2.72 -7.97 -6.34
C ASP A 334 -3.16 -7.10 -7.51
N ASP A 335 -2.22 -6.37 -8.11
CA ASP A 335 -2.44 -5.61 -9.33
C ASP A 335 -2.30 -6.49 -10.59
N ALA A 336 -2.43 -7.82 -10.43
CA ALA A 336 -2.45 -8.77 -11.53
C ALA A 336 -3.84 -8.77 -12.16
N GLY A 337 -4.10 -7.76 -13.00
CA GLY A 337 -5.30 -7.66 -13.78
C GLY A 337 -5.60 -6.24 -14.22
N ILE A 338 -4.89 -5.75 -15.25
CA ILE A 338 -5.61 -4.93 -16.25
C ILE A 338 -6.39 -5.93 -17.09
N GLU A 339 -7.37 -6.54 -16.45
CA GLU A 339 -8.46 -7.19 -17.11
C GLU A 339 -9.27 -6.08 -17.78
N THR A 340 -9.40 -6.15 -19.10
CA THR A 340 -10.51 -5.49 -19.80
C THR A 340 -11.78 -6.26 -19.45
N VAL A 341 -12.14 -6.25 -18.18
CA VAL A 341 -13.39 -6.77 -17.67
C VAL A 341 -14.16 -5.54 -17.26
N GLU A 342 -15.31 -5.34 -17.90
CA GLU A 342 -16.33 -4.40 -17.47
C GLU A 342 -16.79 -4.80 -16.06
N GLU A 343 -16.00 -4.48 -15.03
CA GLU A 343 -16.37 -4.70 -13.63
C GLU A 343 -17.58 -3.80 -13.33
N ASP A 344 -18.74 -4.44 -13.21
CA ASP A 344 -19.86 -3.84 -12.51
C ASP A 344 -19.41 -3.55 -11.08
N ALA A 345 -19.47 -2.29 -10.64
CA ALA A 345 -19.16 -1.88 -9.28
C ALA A 345 -20.00 -2.64 -8.22
N LEU A 346 -21.09 -3.28 -8.64
CA LEU A 346 -21.99 -4.11 -7.83
C LEU A 346 -21.93 -5.62 -8.14
N GLY A 347 -21.16 -6.06 -9.15
CA GLY A 347 -21.08 -7.46 -9.56
C GLY A 347 -22.40 -8.05 -10.09
N GLY A 348 -23.25 -7.25 -10.75
CA GLY A 348 -24.53 -7.66 -11.34
C GLY A 348 -25.71 -7.72 -10.38
N ALA A 349 -25.49 -7.53 -9.08
CA ALA A 349 -26.52 -7.64 -8.05
C ALA A 349 -27.15 -6.27 -7.73
N GLY A 350 -28.48 -6.17 -7.83
CA GLY A 350 -29.23 -5.00 -7.36
C GLY A 350 -29.33 -4.93 -5.83
N PHE A 351 -29.69 -3.77 -5.28
CA PHE A 351 -29.82 -3.54 -3.83
C PHE A 351 -31.03 -4.23 -3.16
N GLY A 352 -31.86 -4.96 -3.90
CA GLY A 352 -33.04 -5.64 -3.35
C GLY A 352 -34.14 -4.72 -2.82
N ILE A 353 -34.18 -3.47 -3.29
CA ILE A 353 -35.11 -2.43 -2.83
C ILE A 353 -36.48 -2.59 -3.49
N ALA A 354 -37.56 -2.49 -2.71
CA ALA A 354 -38.92 -2.49 -3.23
C ALA A 354 -39.14 -1.35 -4.25
N ALA A 355 -39.94 -1.59 -5.30
CA ALA A 355 -40.06 -0.65 -6.42
C ALA A 355 -40.69 0.70 -6.02
N ASP A 356 -41.53 0.70 -4.99
CA ASP A 356 -42.25 1.84 -4.42
C ASP A 356 -41.43 2.60 -3.35
N TYR A 357 -40.39 1.97 -2.78
CA TYR A 357 -39.51 2.61 -1.81
C TYR A 357 -38.51 3.54 -2.51
N ARG A 358 -38.88 4.82 -2.65
CA ARG A 358 -38.07 5.88 -3.29
C ARG A 358 -37.93 7.12 -2.40
N PRO A 359 -37.24 7.00 -1.25
CA PRO A 359 -37.18 8.08 -0.26
C PRO A 359 -36.40 9.32 -0.73
N LEU A 360 -35.55 9.20 -1.76
CA LEU A 360 -34.80 10.32 -2.35
C LEU A 360 -35.44 10.85 -3.65
N LYS A 361 -36.67 10.44 -3.98
CA LYS A 361 -37.36 10.92 -5.18
C LYS A 361 -37.46 12.44 -5.18
N GLY A 362 -36.92 13.07 -6.23
CA GLY A 362 -36.92 14.52 -6.39
C GLY A 362 -35.74 15.23 -5.72
N ARG A 363 -34.81 14.49 -5.10
CA ARG A 363 -33.55 15.01 -4.58
C ARG A 363 -32.42 14.77 -5.57
N HIS A 364 -31.44 15.66 -5.61
CA HIS A 364 -30.22 15.58 -6.40
C HIS A 364 -29.02 15.33 -5.49
N VAL A 365 -28.29 14.24 -5.73
CA VAL A 365 -27.11 13.85 -4.97
C VAL A 365 -25.86 13.92 -5.86
N LEU A 366 -24.88 14.71 -5.42
CA LEU A 366 -23.54 14.75 -6.01
C LEU A 366 -22.64 13.75 -5.29
N VAL A 367 -21.92 12.92 -6.04
CA VAL A 367 -20.92 11.98 -5.50
C VAL A 367 -19.59 12.19 -6.23
N THR A 368 -18.48 12.28 -5.50
CA THR A 368 -17.14 12.19 -6.11
C THR A 368 -16.56 10.80 -5.88
N ALA A 369 -15.85 10.20 -6.84
CA ALA A 369 -15.26 8.87 -6.65
C ALA A 369 -13.93 8.71 -7.39
N GLY A 370 -13.13 7.72 -6.97
CA GLY A 370 -11.86 7.37 -7.62
C GLY A 370 -10.65 8.16 -7.10
N PRO A 371 -9.46 7.89 -7.64
CA PRO A 371 -8.24 8.65 -7.39
C PRO A 371 -8.20 9.92 -8.25
N THR A 372 -7.31 10.87 -7.95
CA THR A 372 -6.90 11.89 -8.93
C THR A 372 -5.47 11.62 -9.41
N TRP A 373 -5.18 11.98 -10.66
CA TRP A 373 -3.88 11.87 -11.30
C TRP A 373 -3.31 13.26 -11.55
N GLU A 374 -2.29 13.61 -10.77
CA GLU A 374 -1.62 14.91 -10.85
C GLU A 374 -0.41 14.79 -11.78
N ALA A 375 -0.60 15.20 -13.04
CA ALA A 375 0.38 15.02 -14.10
C ALA A 375 1.70 15.78 -13.82
N ILE A 376 2.82 15.07 -13.93
CA ILE A 376 4.18 15.61 -13.87
C ILE A 376 4.64 16.00 -15.28
N ASP A 377 4.40 15.10 -16.24
CA ASP A 377 4.67 15.23 -17.67
C ASP A 377 3.61 14.39 -18.42
N PRO A 378 3.60 14.30 -19.77
CA PRO A 378 2.56 13.54 -20.50
C PRO A 378 2.55 12.03 -20.21
N VAL A 379 3.54 11.51 -19.48
CA VAL A 379 3.74 10.07 -19.25
C VAL A 379 3.63 9.71 -17.77
N ARG A 380 3.87 10.66 -16.86
CA ARG A 380 3.96 10.41 -15.43
C ARG A 380 2.99 11.29 -14.65
N TYR A 381 2.47 10.76 -13.55
CA TYR A 381 1.59 11.46 -12.64
C TYR A 381 1.80 10.99 -11.20
N ILE A 382 1.33 11.77 -10.24
CA ILE A 382 1.17 11.39 -8.84
C ILE A 382 -0.28 10.94 -8.63
N ALA A 383 -0.47 9.80 -7.98
CA ALA A 383 -1.80 9.26 -7.69
C ALA A 383 -1.83 8.50 -6.37
N ASN A 384 -3.04 8.17 -5.92
CA ASN A 384 -3.28 7.27 -4.79
C ASN A 384 -3.94 5.96 -5.27
N ARG A 385 -4.08 5.00 -4.35
CA ARG A 385 -4.54 3.63 -4.64
C ARG A 385 -6.06 3.44 -4.59
N SER A 386 -6.83 4.52 -4.65
CA SER A 386 -8.29 4.40 -4.59
C SER A 386 -8.84 3.61 -5.78
N SER A 387 -9.66 2.60 -5.49
CA SER A 387 -10.36 1.82 -6.52
C SER A 387 -11.64 2.49 -7.03
N GLY A 388 -12.12 3.55 -6.36
CA GLY A 388 -13.41 4.18 -6.65
C GLY A 388 -14.66 3.36 -6.28
N LYS A 389 -14.52 2.06 -5.97
CA LYS A 389 -15.65 1.12 -5.74
C LYS A 389 -16.67 1.63 -4.71
N GLN A 390 -16.22 2.25 -3.61
CA GLN A 390 -17.14 2.77 -2.58
C GLN A 390 -18.01 3.93 -3.10
N GLY A 391 -17.43 4.88 -3.83
CA GLY A 391 -18.18 6.01 -4.38
C GLY A 391 -19.17 5.58 -5.47
N PHE A 392 -18.79 4.62 -6.31
CA PHE A 392 -19.70 4.04 -7.30
C PHE A 392 -20.87 3.30 -6.63
N ALA A 393 -20.61 2.54 -5.56
CA ALA A 393 -21.66 1.88 -4.79
C ALA A 393 -22.63 2.89 -4.15
N ILE A 394 -22.12 4.00 -3.61
CA ILE A 394 -22.94 5.07 -3.04
C ILE A 394 -23.80 5.74 -4.12
N ALA A 395 -23.21 6.07 -5.28
CA ALA A 395 -23.94 6.65 -6.41
C ALA A 395 -25.06 5.71 -6.89
N ALA A 396 -24.79 4.40 -6.97
CA ALA A 396 -25.78 3.42 -7.35
C ALA A 396 -26.91 3.28 -6.31
N ALA A 397 -26.58 3.30 -5.01
CA ALA A 397 -27.57 3.25 -3.93
C ALA A 397 -28.47 4.50 -3.93
N ALA A 398 -27.90 5.69 -4.15
CA ALA A 398 -28.66 6.94 -4.27
C ALA A 398 -29.65 6.89 -5.44
N ALA A 399 -29.21 6.44 -6.62
CA ALA A 399 -30.08 6.27 -7.78
C ALA A 399 -31.18 5.23 -7.52
N ALA A 400 -30.84 4.10 -6.87
CA ALA A 400 -31.79 3.05 -6.54
C ALA A 400 -32.88 3.52 -5.53
N LEU A 401 -32.52 4.44 -4.63
CA LEU A 401 -33.45 5.10 -3.70
C LEU A 401 -34.19 6.31 -4.31
N GLY A 402 -33.98 6.58 -5.61
CA GLY A 402 -34.78 7.51 -6.40
C GLY A 402 -34.18 8.90 -6.61
N ALA A 403 -32.94 9.15 -6.20
CA ALA A 403 -32.27 10.42 -6.44
C ALA A 403 -31.92 10.63 -7.93
N GLU A 404 -31.89 11.88 -8.37
CA GLU A 404 -31.02 12.27 -9.48
C GLU A 404 -29.57 12.22 -8.98
N VAL A 405 -28.65 11.64 -9.74
CA VAL A 405 -27.26 11.47 -9.29
C VAL A 405 -26.27 12.00 -10.31
N THR A 406 -25.42 12.94 -9.87
CA THR A 406 -24.21 13.33 -10.60
C THR A 406 -23.00 12.66 -9.94
N LEU A 407 -22.25 11.87 -10.71
CA LEU A 407 -21.03 11.21 -10.26
C LEU A 407 -19.82 11.85 -10.95
N VAL A 408 -18.99 12.58 -10.21
CA VAL A 408 -17.70 13.09 -10.70
C VAL A 408 -16.63 12.05 -10.39
N ALA A 409 -16.15 11.34 -11.41
CA ALA A 409 -15.24 10.22 -11.27
C ALA A 409 -13.84 10.59 -11.75
N GLY A 410 -12.85 10.36 -10.89
CA GLY A 410 -11.45 10.29 -11.30
C GLY A 410 -11.15 9.03 -12.13
N PRO A 411 -9.88 8.81 -12.53
CA PRO A 411 -9.52 7.71 -13.44
C PRO A 411 -9.79 6.31 -12.85
N VAL A 412 -10.87 5.66 -13.33
CA VAL A 412 -11.25 4.28 -12.98
C VAL A 412 -11.97 3.58 -14.15
N ALA A 413 -11.82 2.26 -14.23
CA ALA A 413 -12.45 1.42 -15.27
C ALA A 413 -13.86 0.88 -14.89
N LEU A 414 -14.45 1.38 -13.79
CA LEU A 414 -15.75 0.90 -13.30
C LEU A 414 -16.90 1.30 -14.22
N LYS A 415 -17.88 0.42 -14.39
CA LYS A 415 -19.11 0.72 -15.16
C LYS A 415 -19.97 1.76 -14.44
N THR A 416 -20.52 2.72 -15.18
CA THR A 416 -21.47 3.70 -14.64
C THR A 416 -22.76 3.01 -14.20
N PRO A 417 -23.22 3.19 -12.95
CA PRO A 417 -24.46 2.60 -12.48
C PRO A 417 -25.70 3.13 -13.24
N ALA A 418 -26.75 2.31 -13.31
CA ALA A 418 -28.00 2.70 -13.94
C ALA A 418 -28.62 3.94 -13.23
N GLY A 419 -29.07 4.92 -14.01
CA GLY A 419 -29.67 6.15 -13.49
C GLY A 419 -28.67 7.20 -12.97
N VAL A 420 -27.36 6.98 -13.14
CA VAL A 420 -26.31 7.91 -12.72
C VAL A 420 -25.72 8.66 -13.92
N LYS A 421 -25.59 9.99 -13.81
CA LYS A 421 -24.87 10.83 -14.77
C LYS A 421 -23.40 10.95 -14.35
N ARG A 422 -22.49 10.29 -15.07
CA ARG A 422 -21.04 10.34 -14.81
C ARG A 422 -20.37 11.51 -15.54
N ILE A 423 -19.42 12.16 -14.88
CA ILE A 423 -18.50 13.16 -15.41
C ILE A 423 -17.08 12.66 -15.10
N ASP A 424 -16.29 12.41 -16.14
CA ASP A 424 -14.89 11.97 -16.00
C ASP A 424 -13.95 13.16 -15.86
N VAL A 425 -13.02 13.04 -14.92
CA VAL A 425 -11.95 14.00 -14.64
C VAL A 425 -10.65 13.25 -14.35
N GLU A 426 -9.52 13.91 -14.53
CA GLU A 426 -8.21 13.34 -14.22
C GLU A 426 -7.63 13.92 -12.93
N SER A 427 -7.58 15.25 -12.81
CA SER A 427 -6.91 15.93 -11.69
C SER A 427 -7.87 16.45 -10.62
N ALA A 428 -7.32 16.76 -9.44
CA ALA A 428 -8.04 17.43 -8.37
C ALA A 428 -8.66 18.78 -8.80
N GLU A 429 -7.96 19.56 -9.63
CA GLU A 429 -8.47 20.83 -10.14
C GLU A 429 -9.66 20.64 -11.08
N GLN A 430 -9.59 19.66 -11.99
CA GLN A 430 -10.70 19.31 -12.87
C GLN A 430 -11.89 18.80 -12.06
N MET A 431 -11.65 17.95 -11.05
CA MET A 431 -12.68 17.47 -10.14
C MET A 431 -13.34 18.63 -9.39
N SER A 432 -12.55 19.56 -8.85
CA SER A 432 -13.07 20.75 -8.17
C SER A 432 -13.95 21.61 -9.07
N LYS A 433 -13.54 21.79 -10.34
CA LYS A 433 -14.32 22.53 -11.34
C LYS A 433 -15.62 21.82 -11.68
N ALA A 434 -15.59 20.51 -11.93
CA ALA A 434 -16.78 19.71 -12.25
C ALA A 434 -17.79 19.70 -11.10
N VAL A 435 -17.30 19.58 -9.87
CA VAL A 435 -18.11 19.70 -8.64
C VAL A 435 -18.79 21.07 -8.57
N LYS A 436 -18.06 22.18 -8.75
CA LYS A 436 -18.64 23.53 -8.73
C LYS A 436 -19.72 23.72 -9.80
N GLN A 437 -19.52 23.14 -10.98
CA GLN A 437 -20.48 23.20 -12.09
C GLN A 437 -21.72 22.34 -11.87
N ALA A 438 -21.64 21.32 -11.01
CA ALA A 438 -22.77 20.44 -10.70
C ALA A 438 -23.71 21.03 -9.63
N LEU A 439 -23.26 22.03 -8.86
CA LEU A 439 -24.07 22.72 -7.86
C LEU A 439 -25.13 23.63 -8.53
N PRO A 440 -26.30 23.85 -7.89
CA PRO A 440 -26.71 23.37 -6.57
C PRO A 440 -27.20 21.91 -6.59
N VAL A 441 -27.04 21.22 -5.45
CA VAL A 441 -27.55 19.86 -5.19
C VAL A 441 -28.06 19.77 -3.75
N ASP A 442 -28.91 18.80 -3.43
CA ASP A 442 -29.43 18.60 -2.06
C ASP A 442 -28.39 17.99 -1.13
N ALA A 443 -27.62 17.00 -1.61
CA ALA A 443 -26.54 16.39 -0.84
C ALA A 443 -25.28 16.18 -1.67
N ALA A 444 -24.12 16.36 -1.05
CA ALA A 444 -22.82 16.11 -1.65
C ALA A 444 -22.02 15.11 -0.83
N VAL A 445 -21.61 14.00 -1.46
CA VAL A 445 -20.81 12.93 -0.86
C VAL A 445 -19.41 12.92 -1.46
N MET A 446 -18.46 13.49 -0.72
CA MET A 446 -17.06 13.65 -1.12
C MET A 446 -16.24 12.44 -0.70
N VAL A 447 -16.28 11.37 -1.52
CA VAL A 447 -15.61 10.08 -1.25
C VAL A 447 -14.41 9.82 -2.18
N ALA A 448 -14.19 10.65 -3.20
CA ALA A 448 -12.97 10.58 -4.00
C ALA A 448 -11.72 10.73 -3.12
N ALA A 449 -10.69 9.96 -3.45
CA ALA A 449 -9.38 10.15 -2.87
C ALA A 449 -8.66 11.23 -3.70
N VAL A 450 -8.83 12.48 -3.29
CA VAL A 450 -8.20 13.62 -3.95
C VAL A 450 -6.76 13.74 -3.45
N ALA A 451 -5.80 13.89 -4.35
CA ALA A 451 -4.41 14.13 -3.96
C ALA A 451 -4.26 15.52 -3.29
N ASP A 452 -3.62 15.57 -2.12
CA ASP A 452 -3.40 16.81 -1.37
C ASP A 452 -2.41 17.76 -2.09
N TRP A 453 -1.49 17.21 -2.88
CA TRP A 453 -0.47 17.96 -3.61
C TRP A 453 -0.44 17.60 -5.09
N ARG A 454 -0.05 18.58 -5.91
CA ARG A 454 0.26 18.41 -7.35
C ARG A 454 1.65 18.98 -7.69
N PRO A 455 2.25 18.58 -8.82
CA PRO A 455 3.42 19.25 -9.36
C PRO A 455 3.15 20.74 -9.56
N LYS A 456 4.08 21.59 -9.09
CA LYS A 456 3.99 23.05 -9.24
C LYS A 456 4.10 23.48 -10.71
N THR A 457 4.83 22.71 -11.50
CA THR A 457 5.05 22.93 -12.93
C THR A 457 4.75 21.65 -13.68
N TYR A 458 4.02 21.79 -14.78
CA TYR A 458 3.82 20.73 -15.77
C TYR A 458 4.80 20.93 -16.92
N GLU A 459 5.44 19.86 -17.37
CA GLU A 459 6.34 19.87 -18.54
C GLU A 459 5.63 19.20 -19.71
N ASP A 460 5.49 19.89 -20.85
CA ASP A 460 4.82 19.34 -22.05
C ASP A 460 5.61 18.22 -22.73
N GLU A 461 6.88 18.06 -22.38
CA GLU A 461 7.72 16.95 -22.83
C GLU A 461 8.07 16.03 -21.66
N LYS A 462 8.16 14.73 -21.95
CA LYS A 462 8.67 13.74 -20.99
C LYS A 462 10.03 14.21 -20.45
N ILE A 463 10.11 14.39 -19.13
CA ILE A 463 11.33 14.87 -18.47
C ILE A 463 12.46 13.86 -18.75
N LYS A 464 13.45 14.32 -19.53
CA LYS A 464 14.62 13.52 -19.93
C LYS A 464 15.62 13.44 -18.77
N LYS A 465 16.29 12.29 -18.64
CA LYS A 465 17.42 12.14 -17.71
C LYS A 465 18.54 13.09 -18.17
N ARG A 466 18.86 14.12 -17.37
CA ARG A 466 20.01 15.00 -17.58
C ARG A 466 20.89 14.94 -16.33
N GLY A 467 22.17 14.62 -16.49
CA GLY A 467 23.12 14.53 -15.37
C GLY A 467 22.99 13.26 -14.52
N SER A 468 23.69 13.23 -13.38
CA SER A 468 23.77 12.08 -12.47
C SER A 468 22.60 12.01 -11.46
N ALA A 469 21.82 13.08 -11.28
CA ALA A 469 20.73 13.15 -10.30
C ALA A 469 19.38 13.52 -10.94
N PRO A 470 18.26 12.94 -10.47
CA PRO A 470 16.93 13.32 -10.96
C PRO A 470 16.61 14.78 -10.57
N PRO A 471 15.87 15.52 -11.42
CA PRO A 471 15.40 16.85 -11.07
C PRO A 471 14.44 16.80 -9.90
N ALA A 472 14.51 17.80 -9.01
CA ALA A 472 13.58 17.92 -7.90
C ALA A 472 12.15 18.17 -8.39
N LEU A 473 11.19 17.40 -7.87
CA LEU A 473 9.77 17.60 -8.15
C LEU A 473 9.18 18.56 -7.12
N MET A 474 9.01 19.82 -7.52
CA MET A 474 8.40 20.84 -6.66
C MET A 474 6.88 20.63 -6.62
N LEU A 475 6.30 20.60 -5.41
CA LEU A 475 4.87 20.39 -5.20
C LEU A 475 4.17 21.68 -4.75
N THR A 476 2.86 21.76 -5.01
CA THR A 476 1.95 22.80 -4.51
C THR A 476 0.63 22.16 -4.09
N GLU A 477 -0.10 22.76 -3.15
CA GLU A 477 -1.32 22.19 -2.60
C GLU A 477 -2.49 22.26 -3.59
N ASN A 478 -3.27 21.19 -3.63
CA ASN A 478 -4.50 21.10 -4.41
C ASN A 478 -5.70 21.78 -3.74
N PRO A 479 -6.74 22.14 -4.51
CA PRO A 479 -7.95 22.69 -3.96
C PRO A 479 -8.64 21.71 -3.01
N ASP A 480 -8.97 22.16 -1.80
CA ASP A 480 -9.77 21.38 -0.87
C ASP A 480 -11.26 21.41 -1.25
N ILE A 481 -11.68 20.42 -2.05
CA ILE A 481 -13.04 20.34 -2.60
C ILE A 481 -14.10 20.31 -1.49
N LEU A 482 -13.85 19.55 -0.42
CA LEU A 482 -14.81 19.39 0.68
C LEU A 482 -15.04 20.72 1.41
N THR A 483 -13.95 21.40 1.80
CA THR A 483 -14.04 22.71 2.47
C THR A 483 -14.68 23.75 1.55
N ASN A 484 -14.32 23.74 0.26
CA ASN A 484 -14.86 24.70 -0.72
C ASN A 484 -16.37 24.56 -0.93
N ILE A 485 -16.91 23.34 -0.93
CA ILE A 485 -18.37 23.13 -0.99
C ILE A 485 -19.01 23.54 0.34
N ALA A 486 -18.44 23.11 1.46
CA ALA A 486 -18.98 23.38 2.80
C ALA A 486 -19.07 24.88 3.13
N ALA A 487 -18.15 25.68 2.60
CA ALA A 487 -18.11 27.14 2.76
C ALA A 487 -18.72 27.92 1.57
N GLY A 488 -19.21 27.24 0.54
CA GLY A 488 -19.71 27.87 -0.68
C GLY A 488 -21.09 28.51 -0.52
N SER A 489 -21.42 29.49 -1.35
CA SER A 489 -22.75 30.12 -1.36
C SER A 489 -23.87 29.18 -1.81
N ASN A 490 -23.55 28.18 -2.64
CA ASN A 490 -24.44 27.11 -3.07
C ASN A 490 -24.19 25.82 -2.27
N ARG A 491 -23.90 25.95 -0.98
CA ARG A 491 -23.66 24.80 -0.09
C ARG A 491 -24.90 23.88 -0.12
N PRO A 492 -24.72 22.56 -0.34
CA PRO A 492 -25.77 21.57 -0.20
C PRO A 492 -26.38 21.57 1.21
N GLU A 493 -27.61 21.08 1.33
CA GLU A 493 -28.27 20.84 2.62
C GLU A 493 -27.41 19.90 3.47
N LEU A 494 -26.93 18.80 2.86
CA LEU A 494 -26.04 17.84 3.50
C LEU A 494 -24.68 17.69 2.80
N VAL A 495 -23.59 17.95 3.51
CA VAL A 495 -22.21 17.76 3.06
C VAL A 495 -21.54 16.62 3.83
N VAL A 496 -21.28 15.52 3.14
CA VAL A 496 -20.66 14.30 3.68
C VAL A 496 -19.24 14.17 3.15
N GLY A 497 -18.25 14.18 4.05
CA GLY A 497 -16.85 13.89 3.70
C GLY A 497 -16.43 12.48 4.10
N PHE A 498 -15.33 12.00 3.53
CA PHE A 498 -14.72 10.72 3.90
C PHE A 498 -13.33 10.90 4.55
N ALA A 499 -12.99 9.97 5.42
CA ALA A 499 -11.67 9.85 6.01
C ALA A 499 -11.21 8.39 5.98
N ALA A 500 -9.92 8.21 5.72
CA ALA A 500 -9.23 6.94 5.89
C ALA A 500 -8.20 7.18 6.98
N GLU A 501 -8.35 6.49 8.11
CA GLU A 501 -7.51 6.66 9.29
C GLU A 501 -6.94 5.30 9.70
N THR A 502 -5.70 5.26 10.17
CA THR A 502 -5.05 4.03 10.67
C THR A 502 -5.07 3.93 12.19
N GLU A 503 -5.23 5.06 12.88
CA GLU A 503 -5.18 5.19 14.34
C GLU A 503 -6.20 6.25 14.78
N ASP A 504 -6.72 6.15 16.01
CA ASP A 504 -7.61 7.14 16.62
C ASP A 504 -8.77 7.61 15.71
N VAL A 505 -9.34 6.68 14.92
CA VAL A 505 -10.26 6.92 13.80
C VAL A 505 -11.38 7.92 14.14
N ILE A 506 -12.08 7.72 15.26
CA ILE A 506 -13.21 8.56 15.67
C ILE A 506 -12.76 9.98 16.06
N LYS A 507 -11.62 10.10 16.76
CA LYS A 507 -11.09 11.39 17.22
C LYS A 507 -10.63 12.22 16.03
N ASN A 508 -9.89 11.62 15.10
CA ASN A 508 -9.42 12.29 13.88
C ASN A 508 -10.60 12.69 12.98
N ALA A 509 -11.59 11.80 12.81
CA ALA A 509 -12.80 12.09 12.07
C ALA A 509 -13.60 13.27 12.67
N THR A 510 -13.73 13.32 14.00
CA THR A 510 -14.40 14.42 14.72
C THR A 510 -13.68 15.74 14.50
N ALA A 511 -12.34 15.75 14.60
CA ALA A 511 -11.55 16.94 14.33
C ALA A 511 -11.65 17.38 12.85
N LYS A 512 -11.60 16.42 11.91
CA LYS A 512 -11.73 16.67 10.47
C LYS A 512 -13.09 17.26 10.13
N ARG A 513 -14.18 16.76 10.72
CA ARG A 513 -15.54 17.26 10.51
C ARG A 513 -15.63 18.75 10.82
N LYS A 514 -15.17 19.14 12.02
CA LYS A 514 -15.15 20.55 12.46
C LYS A 514 -14.26 21.41 11.57
N ARG A 515 -13.03 20.97 11.30
CA ARG A 515 -12.05 21.71 10.48
C ARG A 515 -12.52 21.95 9.05
N LYS A 516 -13.21 20.97 8.44
CA LYS A 516 -13.69 21.03 7.05
C LYS A 516 -15.12 21.56 6.93
N ALA A 517 -15.75 21.95 8.05
CA ALA A 517 -17.15 22.40 8.11
C ALA A 517 -18.16 21.42 7.46
N ALA A 518 -17.84 20.12 7.44
CA ALA A 518 -18.72 19.09 6.92
C ALA A 518 -19.78 18.72 7.96
N ASP A 519 -20.97 18.34 7.50
CA ASP A 519 -22.01 17.85 8.41
C ASP A 519 -21.61 16.49 8.96
N TRP A 520 -21.17 15.60 8.07
CA TRP A 520 -20.77 14.23 8.41
C TRP A 520 -19.35 13.96 7.93
N ILE A 521 -18.60 13.19 8.73
CA ILE A 521 -17.38 12.50 8.26
C ILE A 521 -17.59 11.01 8.41
N VAL A 522 -17.50 10.31 7.28
CA VAL A 522 -17.53 8.85 7.19
C VAL A 522 -16.09 8.35 7.23
N ALA A 523 -15.68 7.83 8.38
CA ALA A 523 -14.33 7.39 8.63
C ALA A 523 -14.22 5.88 8.53
N ASN A 524 -13.26 5.41 7.75
CA ASN A 524 -12.92 4.00 7.64
C ASN A 524 -11.60 3.75 8.32
N ASP A 525 -11.52 2.67 9.09
CA ASP A 525 -10.25 2.15 9.56
C ASP A 525 -9.54 1.45 8.40
N VAL A 526 -8.40 1.99 7.99
CA VAL A 526 -7.56 1.42 6.92
C VAL A 526 -6.30 0.74 7.45
N SER A 527 -6.21 0.48 8.75
CA SER A 527 -5.21 -0.43 9.30
C SER A 527 -5.51 -1.87 8.83
N GLY A 528 -4.82 -2.31 7.78
CA GLY A 528 -5.01 -3.61 7.12
C GLY A 528 -5.32 -3.54 5.62
N ASP A 529 -5.85 -4.63 5.03
CA ASP A 529 -6.09 -4.76 3.58
C ASP A 529 -7.38 -4.06 3.08
N VAL A 530 -7.63 -2.85 3.57
CA VAL A 530 -8.92 -2.13 3.42
C VAL A 530 -8.90 -1.14 2.25
N MET A 531 -7.73 -0.83 1.67
CA MET A 531 -7.59 0.03 0.50
C MET A 531 -8.00 -0.67 -0.81
N GLY A 532 -9.28 -1.04 -0.81
CA GLY A 532 -10.12 -1.45 -1.90
C GLY A 532 -10.74 -2.85 -1.75
N GLY A 533 -10.47 -3.61 -0.68
CA GLY A 533 -11.19 -4.86 -0.37
C GLY A 533 -12.72 -4.70 -0.32
N ASP A 534 -13.47 -5.79 -0.41
CA ASP A 534 -14.94 -5.73 -0.59
C ASP A 534 -15.75 -5.49 0.70
N GLN A 535 -15.10 -5.51 1.86
CA GLN A 535 -15.70 -5.25 3.16
C GLN A 535 -15.11 -4.01 3.82
N ASN A 536 -15.93 -3.33 4.63
CA ASN A 536 -15.53 -2.10 5.29
C ASN A 536 -16.21 -1.98 6.66
N THR A 537 -15.47 -1.48 7.65
CA THR A 537 -16.00 -1.04 8.95
C THR A 537 -15.99 0.49 8.93
N VAL A 538 -17.12 1.11 9.25
CA VAL A 538 -17.31 2.53 8.98
C VAL A 538 -17.93 3.25 10.17
N HIS A 539 -17.32 4.37 10.55
CA HIS A 539 -17.83 5.26 11.59
C HIS A 539 -18.40 6.53 10.96
N ILE A 540 -19.68 6.79 11.16
CA ILE A 540 -20.35 8.02 10.72
C ILE A 540 -20.31 8.99 11.89
N VAL A 541 -19.53 10.06 11.74
CA VAL A 541 -19.36 11.08 12.77
C VAL A 541 -20.17 12.31 12.39
N THR A 542 -21.18 12.64 13.20
CA THR A 542 -22.09 13.78 13.01
C THR A 542 -22.01 14.75 14.20
N ALA A 543 -22.66 15.91 14.11
CA ALA A 543 -22.74 16.86 15.22
C ALA A 543 -23.34 16.26 16.50
N GLU A 544 -24.27 15.33 16.35
CA GLU A 544 -25.04 14.72 17.44
C GLU A 544 -24.33 13.52 18.08
N GLY A 545 -23.42 12.86 17.37
CA GLY A 545 -22.72 11.70 17.88
C GLY A 545 -21.98 10.88 16.83
N VAL A 546 -21.67 9.65 17.21
CA VAL A 546 -20.95 8.69 16.35
C VAL A 546 -21.78 7.44 16.22
N GLU A 547 -22.06 7.04 14.99
CA GLU A 547 -22.67 5.77 14.66
C GLU A 547 -21.63 4.86 14.02
N SER A 548 -21.55 3.61 14.48
CA SER A 548 -20.59 2.63 13.94
C SER A 548 -21.32 1.52 13.20
N LEU A 549 -20.96 1.33 11.93
CA LEU A 549 -21.41 0.22 11.10
C LEU A 549 -20.36 -0.89 11.17
N GLU A 550 -20.77 -2.06 11.65
CA GLU A 550 -19.92 -3.26 11.70
C GLU A 550 -19.40 -3.66 10.32
N ARG A 551 -18.36 -4.51 10.30
CA ARG A 551 -17.71 -4.97 9.06
C ARG A 551 -18.73 -5.60 8.11
N MET A 552 -19.01 -4.93 7.01
CA MET A 552 -20.00 -5.38 6.03
C MET A 552 -19.55 -5.07 4.59
N PRO A 553 -20.14 -5.72 3.57
CA PRO A 553 -19.78 -5.45 2.18
C PRO A 553 -20.02 -3.99 1.80
N LYS A 554 -19.18 -3.42 0.92
CA LYS A 554 -19.27 -2.02 0.47
C LYS A 554 -20.64 -1.60 -0.03
N ARG A 555 -21.35 -2.49 -0.74
CA ARG A 555 -22.72 -2.25 -1.20
C ARG A 555 -23.72 -2.07 -0.05
N VAL A 556 -23.53 -2.80 1.04
CA VAL A 556 -24.40 -2.74 2.23
C VAL A 556 -24.10 -1.46 3.00
N VAL A 557 -22.81 -1.10 3.15
CA VAL A 557 -22.40 0.22 3.68
C VAL A 557 -23.03 1.35 2.85
N ALA A 558 -22.93 1.27 1.52
CA ALA A 558 -23.46 2.29 0.64
C ALA A 558 -24.97 2.48 0.80
N LEU A 559 -25.75 1.38 0.82
CA LEU A 559 -27.19 1.46 1.05
C LEU A 559 -27.51 2.05 2.43
N ALA A 560 -26.87 1.54 3.49
CA ALA A 560 -27.07 2.02 4.85
C ALA A 560 -26.75 3.52 5.00
N LEU A 561 -25.66 3.98 4.39
CA LEU A 561 -25.28 5.40 4.39
C LEU A 561 -26.31 6.24 3.64
N VAL A 562 -26.76 5.82 2.46
CA VAL A 562 -27.71 6.59 1.66
C VAL A 562 -29.11 6.61 2.29
N GLU A 563 -29.53 5.55 2.99
CA GLU A 563 -30.76 5.57 3.79
C GLU A 563 -30.71 6.63 4.90
N ARG A 564 -29.55 6.79 5.56
CA ARG A 564 -29.33 7.85 6.55
C ARG A 564 -29.38 9.22 5.90
N ILE A 565 -28.72 9.40 4.74
CA ILE A 565 -28.80 10.64 3.96
C ILE A 565 -30.27 10.98 3.66
N ALA A 566 -31.05 10.00 3.22
CA ALA A 566 -32.46 10.19 2.92
C ALA A 566 -33.30 10.54 4.16
N ALA A 567 -32.96 10.00 5.33
CA ALA A 567 -33.60 10.36 6.60
C ALA A 567 -33.26 11.79 7.01
N SER A 568 -31.99 12.20 6.88
CA SER A 568 -31.53 13.56 7.20
C SER A 568 -32.25 14.61 6.35
N LEU A 569 -32.26 14.42 5.03
CA LEU A 569 -32.95 15.33 4.10
C LEU A 569 -34.48 15.34 4.28
N LYS A 570 -35.07 14.36 4.98
CA LYS A 570 -36.51 14.37 5.29
C LYS A 570 -36.83 15.08 6.59
N ALA A 571 -35.95 15.00 7.58
CA ALA A 571 -36.12 15.65 8.87
C ALA A 571 -36.13 17.17 8.72
N GLU A 572 -35.24 17.73 7.91
CA GLU A 572 -35.15 19.18 7.67
C GLU A 572 -36.29 19.73 6.79
N ALA A 573 -36.97 18.90 6.00
CA ALA A 573 -38.16 19.31 5.25
C ALA A 573 -39.44 19.37 6.12
N ALA A 574 -39.38 18.92 7.37
CA ALA A 574 -40.50 18.88 8.31
C ALA A 574 -40.41 19.93 9.44
N GLU A 575 -39.26 20.62 9.57
CA GLU A 575 -39.08 21.85 10.36
C GLU A 575 -39.29 23.09 9.48
#